data_AF-A0A2M8TD57-F1
#
_entry.id   AF-A0A2M8TD57-F1
#
_cell.length_a   1.000
_cell.length_b   1.000
_cell.length_c   1.000
_cell.angle_alpha   90.00
_cell.angle_beta   90.00
_cell.angle_gamma   90.00
#
_symmetry.space_group_name_H-M   'P 1'
#
loop_
_entity.id
_entity.type
_entity.pdbx_description
1 polymer ?
#
loop_
_entity_poly.entity_id
_entity_poly.type
_entity_poly.pdbx_seq_one_letter_code
_entity_poly.pdbx_strand_id
1 'polypeptide(L)'
;MNKSKKNYKKALLCFQKGYIDKAISLCEKSISIDIRNNAALDLKGMLLYFKGNLDEANAIWKLNAYNNNDGAAKKYLEDISDDKKRLNYYIKALKCIKRVEIEEALEFLDECSKSSYNCINVNNNMALCYMKQGKYQKAISKIEDVLKIDINNEMALKNKKELVHLGIMKNRIDTGKIFKTLTAIIIVIVMIFGAFEAKNYIKNRKVSIKKTPSKKIIKKETPKSKVKTPIKKKKVVKQEIFNGSELQKAVDNKDFNKIYEYEEKWKDKSSLGVNDKVLISKALDVLTSDGVQYFYKNGTNLIQNKDYEGGKQSLLKAYKYGEKSYLYSDIIYFLAEAYKNTNDAQNAINYYSMYDQKFSKGSYEETVLYNLAILNKDVNIEAAKRYANKLSNSYPESIYNNSNISDIINR
;
A
#
# COMPACT_ATOMS: atom_id res chain seq x y z
N MET A 1 -21.25 -10.57 2.59
CA MET A 1 -20.56 -9.35 2.09
C MET A 1 -19.06 -9.56 2.21
N ASN A 2 -18.27 -9.30 1.15
CA ASN A 2 -16.79 -9.44 1.16
C ASN A 2 -16.17 -8.65 2.34
N LYS A 3 -15.22 -9.28 3.06
CA LYS A 3 -14.55 -8.74 4.26
C LYS A 3 -13.78 -7.45 3.95
N SER A 4 -13.16 -7.35 2.76
CA SER A 4 -12.56 -6.10 2.25
C SER A 4 -13.60 -4.98 2.12
N LYS A 5 -14.69 -5.22 1.37
CA LYS A 5 -15.81 -4.26 1.24
C LYS A 5 -16.43 -3.84 2.59
N LYS A 6 -16.39 -4.70 3.63
CA LYS A 6 -16.81 -4.35 4.99
C LYS A 6 -15.83 -3.38 5.68
N ASN A 7 -14.52 -3.56 5.50
CA ASN A 7 -13.51 -2.65 6.04
C ASN A 7 -13.53 -1.29 5.32
N TYR A 8 -13.63 -1.26 3.99
CA TYR A 8 -13.86 -0.03 3.23
C TYR A 8 -15.08 0.78 3.72
N LYS A 9 -16.26 0.14 3.87
CA LYS A 9 -17.45 0.82 4.41
C LYS A 9 -17.24 1.40 5.81
N LYS A 10 -16.45 0.74 6.66
CA LYS A 10 -16.07 1.27 7.98
C LYS A 10 -15.09 2.44 7.85
N ALA A 11 -14.13 2.38 6.93
CA ALA A 11 -13.18 3.45 6.67
C ALA A 11 -13.90 4.73 6.27
N LEU A 12 -14.81 4.64 5.29
CA LEU A 12 -15.64 5.77 4.85
C LEU A 12 -16.46 6.37 6.00
N LEU A 13 -17.09 5.53 6.84
CA LEU A 13 -17.83 5.99 8.02
C LEU A 13 -16.93 6.63 9.10
N CYS A 14 -15.67 6.21 9.22
CA CYS A 14 -14.69 6.85 10.10
C CYS A 14 -14.28 8.22 9.55
N PHE A 15 -13.99 8.33 8.26
CA PHE A 15 -13.65 9.58 7.59
C PHE A 15 -14.81 10.60 7.69
N GLN A 16 -16.05 10.18 7.40
CA GLN A 16 -17.25 11.02 7.57
C GLN A 16 -17.48 11.54 9.00
N LYS A 17 -16.78 10.98 10.00
CA LYS A 17 -16.84 11.38 11.41
C LYS A 17 -15.57 12.11 11.88
N GLY A 18 -14.70 12.50 10.95
CA GLY A 18 -13.43 13.16 11.23
C GLY A 18 -12.34 12.24 11.82
N TYR A 19 -12.50 10.91 11.77
CA TYR A 19 -11.49 9.96 12.29
C TYR A 19 -10.54 9.50 11.18
N ILE A 20 -9.73 10.42 10.64
CA ILE A 20 -8.88 10.17 9.47
C ILE A 20 -7.90 9.00 9.64
N ASP A 21 -7.14 8.92 10.73
CA ASP A 21 -6.13 7.86 10.92
C ASP A 21 -6.78 6.49 11.06
N LYS A 22 -7.95 6.43 11.71
CA LYS A 22 -8.76 5.22 11.80
C LYS A 22 -9.32 4.81 10.45
N ALA A 23 -9.66 5.78 9.59
CA ALA A 23 -10.09 5.51 8.23
C ALA A 23 -8.92 4.98 7.37
N ILE A 24 -7.72 5.54 7.48
CA ILE A 24 -6.50 5.04 6.83
C ILE A 24 -6.23 3.58 7.24
N SER A 25 -6.20 3.28 8.55
CA SER A 25 -5.99 1.90 9.06
C SER A 25 -7.07 0.91 8.57
N LEU A 26 -8.31 1.37 8.40
CA LEU A 26 -9.40 0.55 7.87
C LEU A 26 -9.31 0.37 6.34
N CYS A 27 -8.74 1.33 5.61
CA CYS A 27 -8.39 1.17 4.20
C CYS A 27 -7.26 0.14 4.05
N GLU A 28 -6.21 0.20 4.87
CA GLU A 28 -5.12 -0.79 4.87
C GLU A 28 -5.64 -2.21 5.14
N LYS A 29 -6.48 -2.36 6.17
CA LYS A 29 -7.20 -3.62 6.48
C LYS A 29 -8.21 -4.03 5.39
N SER A 30 -8.53 -3.16 4.43
CA SER A 30 -9.36 -3.47 3.27
C SER A 30 -8.51 -3.92 2.08
N ILE A 31 -7.42 -3.20 1.81
CA ILE A 31 -6.44 -3.44 0.74
C ILE A 31 -5.70 -4.77 0.96
N SER A 32 -5.30 -5.07 2.20
CA SER A 32 -4.59 -6.32 2.52
C SER A 32 -5.45 -7.59 2.36
N ILE A 33 -6.77 -7.45 2.34
CA ILE A 33 -7.71 -8.55 2.09
C ILE A 33 -7.99 -8.69 0.58
N ASP A 34 -8.07 -7.58 -0.14
CA ASP A 34 -8.32 -7.55 -1.58
C ASP A 34 -7.72 -6.27 -2.17
N ILE A 35 -6.51 -6.39 -2.73
CA ILE A 35 -5.77 -5.27 -3.33
C ILE A 35 -6.49 -4.69 -4.57
N ARG A 36 -7.52 -5.39 -5.07
CA ARG A 36 -8.37 -4.92 -6.17
C ARG A 36 -9.57 -4.10 -5.72
N ASN A 37 -9.68 -3.80 -4.43
CA ASN A 37 -10.69 -2.87 -3.92
C ASN A 37 -10.22 -1.42 -4.18
N ASN A 38 -10.37 -0.97 -5.43
CA ASN A 38 -9.96 0.36 -5.88
C ASN A 38 -10.47 1.49 -4.98
N ALA A 39 -11.75 1.47 -4.61
CA ALA A 39 -12.35 2.46 -3.72
C ALA A 39 -11.66 2.57 -2.34
N ALA A 40 -11.03 1.50 -1.84
CA ALA A 40 -10.23 1.54 -0.62
C ALA A 40 -8.82 2.12 -0.84
N LEU A 41 -8.23 1.91 -2.02
CA LEU A 41 -6.99 2.56 -2.43
C LEU A 41 -7.21 4.06 -2.65
N ASP A 42 -8.24 4.46 -3.40
CA ASP A 42 -8.57 5.86 -3.65
C ASP A 42 -8.82 6.62 -2.35
N LEU A 43 -9.62 6.04 -1.44
CA LEU A 43 -9.83 6.64 -0.13
C LEU A 43 -8.51 6.74 0.66
N LYS A 44 -7.65 5.71 0.69
CA LYS A 44 -6.35 5.83 1.37
C LYS A 44 -5.49 6.95 0.77
N GLY A 45 -5.38 7.01 -0.56
CA GLY A 45 -4.60 8.00 -1.28
C GLY A 45 -5.09 9.43 -0.99
N MET A 46 -6.41 9.67 -1.05
CA MET A 46 -7.01 10.96 -0.70
C MET A 46 -6.74 11.37 0.76
N LEU A 47 -6.83 10.45 1.72
CA LEU A 47 -6.59 10.77 3.13
C LEU A 47 -5.11 11.10 3.41
N LEU A 48 -4.19 10.35 2.80
CA LEU A 48 -2.75 10.66 2.84
C LEU A 48 -2.45 12.03 2.20
N TYR A 49 -3.10 12.33 1.07
CA TYR A 49 -2.98 13.59 0.37
C TYR A 49 -3.47 14.79 1.19
N PHE A 50 -4.60 14.68 1.89
CA PHE A 50 -5.09 15.72 2.82
C PHE A 50 -4.14 15.95 4.01
N LYS A 51 -3.47 14.88 4.50
CA LYS A 51 -2.42 14.97 5.55
C LYS A 51 -1.09 15.53 5.05
N GLY A 52 -0.88 15.63 3.73
CA GLY A 52 0.35 16.15 3.12
C GLY A 52 1.36 15.08 2.70
N ASN A 53 1.05 13.80 2.89
CA ASN A 53 1.93 12.66 2.62
C ASN A 53 1.95 12.33 1.12
N LEU A 54 2.51 13.24 0.31
CA LEU A 54 2.41 13.22 -1.15
C LEU A 54 2.99 11.94 -1.78
N ASP A 55 4.15 11.48 -1.30
CA ASP A 55 4.82 10.29 -1.87
C ASP A 55 4.09 8.99 -1.54
N GLU A 56 3.45 8.90 -0.36
CA GLU A 56 2.58 7.75 -0.03
C GLU A 56 1.29 7.77 -0.86
N ALA A 57 0.66 8.94 -1.02
CA ALA A 57 -0.52 9.10 -1.88
C ALA A 57 -0.20 8.71 -3.34
N ASN A 58 0.94 9.19 -3.85
CA ASN A 58 1.50 8.82 -5.16
C ASN A 58 1.66 7.30 -5.31
N ALA A 59 2.27 6.63 -4.33
CA ALA A 59 2.45 5.18 -4.36
C ALA A 59 1.12 4.43 -4.39
N ILE A 60 0.12 4.87 -3.62
CA ILE A 60 -1.22 4.28 -3.59
C ILE A 60 -1.99 4.52 -4.90
N TRP A 61 -1.91 5.71 -5.49
CA TRP A 61 -2.55 5.99 -6.78
C TRP A 61 -1.87 5.27 -7.93
N LYS A 62 -0.54 5.19 -7.95
CA LYS A 62 0.19 4.31 -8.87
C LYS A 62 -0.32 2.88 -8.74
N LEU A 63 -0.36 2.33 -7.53
CA LEU A 63 -0.86 0.98 -7.26
C LEU A 63 -2.30 0.78 -7.74
N ASN A 64 -3.19 1.78 -7.61
CA ASN A 64 -4.58 1.66 -8.02
C ASN A 64 -4.80 1.80 -9.54
N ALA A 65 -4.20 2.82 -10.16
CA ALA A 65 -4.16 3.00 -11.61
C ALA A 65 -3.57 1.76 -12.30
N TYR A 66 -2.61 1.13 -11.63
CA TYR A 66 -1.89 -0.04 -12.09
C TYR A 66 -2.66 -1.36 -11.90
N ASN A 67 -3.17 -1.66 -10.69
CA ASN A 67 -3.88 -2.92 -10.39
C ASN A 67 -5.34 -2.97 -10.84
N ASN A 68 -6.00 -1.81 -10.94
CA ASN A 68 -7.45 -1.74 -11.17
C ASN A 68 -7.81 -0.94 -12.42
N ASN A 69 -6.81 -0.50 -13.19
CA ASN A 69 -6.97 0.38 -14.34
C ASN A 69 -7.66 1.73 -13.99
N ASP A 70 -7.62 2.12 -12.71
CA ASP A 70 -8.51 3.14 -12.15
C ASP A 70 -8.32 4.53 -12.77
N GLY A 71 -9.43 5.17 -13.13
CA GLY A 71 -9.44 6.46 -13.81
C GLY A 71 -9.22 7.66 -12.89
N ALA A 72 -9.71 7.61 -11.64
CA ALA A 72 -9.49 8.67 -10.67
C ALA A 72 -8.02 8.68 -10.25
N ALA A 73 -7.46 7.49 -9.98
CA ALA A 73 -6.04 7.32 -9.66
C ALA A 73 -5.12 7.86 -10.77
N LYS A 74 -5.43 7.64 -12.05
CA LYS A 74 -4.66 8.22 -13.16
C LYS A 74 -4.69 9.75 -13.15
N LYS A 75 -5.87 10.35 -12.97
CA LYS A 75 -6.02 11.80 -12.91
C LYS A 75 -5.20 12.42 -11.77
N TYR A 76 -5.24 11.82 -10.57
CA TYR A 76 -4.42 12.28 -9.44
C TYR A 76 -2.91 12.23 -9.72
N LEU A 77 -2.44 11.36 -10.62
CA LEU A 77 -1.04 11.28 -11.02
C LEU A 77 -0.64 12.33 -12.07
N GLU A 78 -1.59 12.91 -12.81
CA GLU A 78 -1.35 14.02 -13.74
C GLU A 78 -1.10 15.32 -12.95
N ASP A 79 -1.95 15.61 -11.97
CA ASP A 79 -1.90 16.83 -11.14
C ASP A 79 -0.69 16.90 -10.19
N ILE A 80 -0.01 15.77 -9.95
CA ILE A 80 1.02 15.64 -8.89
C ILE A 80 2.24 16.55 -9.08
N SER A 81 2.51 16.98 -10.31
CA SER A 81 3.63 17.90 -10.60
C SER A 81 3.40 19.30 -10.02
N ASP A 82 2.14 19.74 -9.92
CA ASP A 82 1.78 21.03 -9.31
C ASP A 82 1.72 20.93 -7.78
N ASP A 83 1.33 19.78 -7.22
CA ASP A 83 1.35 19.60 -5.77
C ASP A 83 2.78 19.58 -5.19
N LYS A 84 3.78 19.17 -5.98
CA LYS A 84 5.20 19.40 -5.63
C LYS A 84 5.57 20.89 -5.57
N LYS A 85 4.98 21.74 -6.42
CA LYS A 85 5.14 23.21 -6.33
C LYS A 85 4.45 23.75 -5.07
N ARG A 86 3.26 23.25 -4.74
CA ARG A 86 2.53 23.59 -3.50
C ARG A 86 3.28 23.17 -2.24
N LEU A 87 3.97 22.02 -2.23
CA LEU A 87 4.88 21.66 -1.13
C LEU A 87 5.99 22.70 -0.94
N ASN A 88 6.59 23.20 -2.03
CA ASN A 88 7.60 24.26 -1.97
C ASN A 88 7.03 25.59 -1.43
N TYR A 89 5.80 25.98 -1.84
CA TYR A 89 5.13 27.14 -1.25
C TYR A 89 4.85 26.96 0.24
N TYR A 90 4.37 25.78 0.66
CA TYR A 90 4.14 25.47 2.07
C TYR A 90 5.44 25.55 2.90
N ILE A 91 6.57 25.05 2.37
CA ILE A 91 7.89 25.19 3.01
C ILE A 91 8.31 26.67 3.12
N LYS A 92 8.00 27.52 2.14
CA LYS A 92 8.24 28.98 2.24
C LYS A 92 7.35 29.60 3.32
N ALA A 93 6.05 29.31 3.33
CA ALA A 93 5.13 29.79 4.36
C ALA A 93 5.61 29.48 5.78
N LEU A 94 6.08 28.25 6.04
CA LEU A 94 6.63 27.88 7.35
C LEU A 94 7.87 28.70 7.75
N LYS A 95 8.72 29.09 6.79
CA LYS A 95 9.87 29.99 7.04
C LYS A 95 9.39 31.40 7.40
N CYS A 96 8.43 31.94 6.65
CA CYS A 96 7.84 33.25 6.91
C CYS A 96 7.13 33.30 8.29
N ILE A 97 6.36 32.27 8.64
CA ILE A 97 5.73 32.13 9.98
C ILE A 97 6.79 32.16 11.09
N LYS A 98 7.91 31.45 10.92
CA LYS A 98 9.01 31.42 11.90
C LYS A 98 9.69 32.80 12.06
N ARG A 99 9.71 33.61 11.01
CA ARG A 99 10.22 34.99 11.00
C ARG A 99 9.19 36.05 11.38
N VAL A 100 7.93 35.65 11.62
CA VAL A 100 6.79 36.54 11.87
C VAL A 100 6.42 37.41 10.64
N GLU A 101 6.82 36.97 9.44
CA GLU A 101 6.42 37.53 8.14
C GLU A 101 5.01 37.02 7.78
N ILE A 102 3.99 37.42 8.57
CA ILE A 102 2.66 36.76 8.56
C ILE A 102 1.84 37.00 7.27
N GLU A 103 2.07 38.11 6.58
CA GLU A 103 1.36 38.45 5.35
C GLU A 103 1.89 37.64 4.16
N GLU A 104 3.21 37.63 3.94
CA GLU A 104 3.88 36.77 2.95
C GLU A 104 3.61 35.27 3.22
N ALA A 105 3.56 34.86 4.50
CA ALA A 105 3.16 33.51 4.86
C ALA A 105 1.73 33.16 4.39
N LEU A 106 0.79 34.10 4.48
CA LEU A 106 -0.58 33.90 4.03
C LEU A 106 -0.69 33.85 2.50
N GLU A 107 0.11 34.61 1.77
CA GLU A 107 0.19 34.54 0.30
C GLU A 107 0.65 33.15 -0.17
N PHE A 108 1.72 32.62 0.43
CA PHE A 108 2.18 31.26 0.11
C PHE A 108 1.17 30.18 0.54
N LEU A 109 0.42 30.37 1.63
CA LEU A 109 -0.64 29.45 2.04
C LEU A 109 -1.87 29.52 1.13
N ASP A 110 -2.18 30.68 0.54
CA ASP A 110 -3.25 30.84 -0.44
C ASP A 110 -2.96 30.01 -1.70
N GLU A 111 -1.73 30.11 -2.24
CA GLU A 111 -1.25 29.28 -3.35
C GLU A 111 -1.34 27.77 -3.06
N CYS A 112 -1.06 27.37 -1.81
CA CYS A 112 -1.26 25.98 -1.39
C CYS A 112 -2.75 25.60 -1.37
N SER A 113 -3.63 26.49 -0.93
CA SER A 113 -5.07 26.25 -0.75
C SER A 113 -5.86 26.11 -2.05
N LYS A 114 -5.25 26.44 -3.21
CA LYS A 114 -5.79 26.16 -4.55
C LYS A 114 -5.89 24.66 -4.88
N SER A 115 -5.44 23.79 -3.98
CA SER A 115 -5.61 22.34 -4.02
C SER A 115 -6.05 21.82 -2.65
N SER A 116 -6.60 20.59 -2.62
CA SER A 116 -6.81 19.87 -1.36
C SER A 116 -5.53 19.19 -0.84
N TYR A 117 -4.41 19.26 -1.57
CA TYR A 117 -3.12 18.77 -1.09
C TYR A 117 -2.74 19.44 0.24
N ASN A 118 -2.33 18.64 1.22
CA ASN A 118 -1.83 19.11 2.51
C ASN A 118 -2.82 20.04 3.27
N CYS A 119 -4.11 19.98 2.93
CA CYS A 119 -5.11 20.96 3.38
C CYS A 119 -5.27 21.01 4.90
N ILE A 120 -5.00 19.92 5.62
CA ILE A 120 -4.98 19.89 7.09
C ILE A 120 -3.92 20.86 7.62
N ASN A 121 -2.68 20.75 7.14
CA ASN A 121 -1.58 21.55 7.65
C ASN A 121 -1.61 22.99 7.10
N VAL A 122 -2.07 23.18 5.86
CA VAL A 122 -2.30 24.51 5.27
C VAL A 122 -3.34 25.28 6.10
N ASN A 123 -4.53 24.73 6.33
CA ASN A 123 -5.57 25.41 7.10
C ASN A 123 -5.15 25.65 8.57
N ASN A 124 -4.42 24.71 9.19
CA ASN A 124 -3.83 24.92 10.53
C ASN A 124 -2.88 26.13 10.59
N ASN A 125 -2.00 26.27 9.61
CA ASN A 125 -1.08 27.41 9.54
C ASN A 125 -1.81 28.71 9.17
N MET A 126 -2.81 28.68 8.28
CA MET A 126 -3.67 29.83 8.02
C MET A 126 -4.40 30.29 9.29
N ALA A 127 -4.91 29.36 10.10
CA ALA A 127 -5.53 29.67 11.37
C ALA A 127 -4.56 30.36 12.33
N LEU A 128 -3.33 29.84 12.47
CA LEU A 128 -2.27 30.46 13.27
C LEU A 128 -1.93 31.88 12.79
N CYS A 129 -1.77 32.09 11.49
CA CYS A 129 -1.54 33.40 10.90
C CYS A 129 -2.70 34.37 11.18
N TYR A 130 -3.95 33.94 10.99
CA TYR A 130 -5.11 34.77 11.29
C TYR A 130 -5.28 35.07 12.78
N MET A 131 -4.91 34.15 13.68
CA MET A 131 -4.84 34.42 15.12
C MET A 131 -3.81 35.51 15.44
N LYS A 132 -2.60 35.43 14.85
CA LYS A 132 -1.56 36.45 15.00
C LYS A 132 -1.97 37.84 14.46
N GLN A 133 -2.82 37.89 13.44
CA GLN A 133 -3.41 39.12 12.92
C GLN A 133 -4.69 39.58 13.64
N GLY A 134 -5.14 38.90 14.70
CA GLY A 134 -6.42 39.17 15.37
C GLY A 134 -7.67 38.91 14.50
N LYS A 135 -7.53 38.30 13.32
CA LYS A 135 -8.60 38.00 12.34
C LYS A 135 -9.35 36.73 12.75
N TYR A 136 -9.82 36.67 13.99
CA TYR A 136 -10.25 35.44 14.64
C TYR A 136 -11.35 34.67 13.92
N GLN A 137 -12.33 35.34 13.29
CA GLN A 137 -13.39 34.63 12.54
C GLN A 137 -12.82 33.81 11.36
N LYS A 138 -11.79 34.32 10.68
CA LYS A 138 -11.08 33.54 9.64
C LYS A 138 -10.29 32.37 10.25
N ALA A 139 -9.68 32.56 11.42
CA ALA A 139 -9.02 31.48 12.14
C ALA A 139 -9.99 30.37 12.58
N ILE A 140 -11.17 30.73 13.10
CA ILE A 140 -12.22 29.80 13.50
C ILE A 140 -12.67 28.94 12.31
N SER A 141 -12.99 29.57 11.16
CA SER A 141 -13.35 28.83 9.94
C SER A 141 -12.28 27.80 9.56
N LYS A 142 -11.01 28.19 9.60
CA LYS A 142 -9.88 27.33 9.23
C LYS A 142 -9.65 26.18 10.21
N ILE A 143 -9.84 26.42 11.52
CA ILE A 143 -9.85 25.38 12.56
C ILE A 143 -11.00 24.40 12.33
N GLU A 144 -12.20 24.89 12.03
CA GLU A 144 -13.36 24.03 11.75
C GLU A 144 -13.18 23.19 10.49
N ASP A 145 -12.56 23.74 9.44
CA ASP A 145 -12.23 23.00 8.22
C ASP A 145 -11.26 21.83 8.49
N VAL A 146 -10.26 22.01 9.36
CA VAL A 146 -9.40 20.90 9.83
C VAL A 146 -10.21 19.89 10.63
N LEU A 147 -11.00 20.32 11.62
CA LEU A 147 -11.72 19.42 12.53
C LEU A 147 -12.87 18.64 11.86
N LYS A 148 -13.36 19.07 10.68
CA LYS A 148 -14.26 18.27 9.82
C LYS A 148 -13.56 17.03 9.25
N ILE A 149 -12.27 17.13 8.95
CA ILE A 149 -11.44 16.08 8.33
C ILE A 149 -10.78 15.22 9.41
N ASP A 150 -10.22 15.87 10.43
CA ASP A 150 -9.47 15.28 11.53
C ASP A 150 -9.92 15.88 12.88
N ILE A 151 -10.91 15.26 13.52
CA ILE A 151 -11.49 15.70 14.79
C ILE A 151 -10.51 15.62 15.96
N ASN A 152 -9.42 14.85 15.80
CA ASN A 152 -8.39 14.64 16.81
C ASN A 152 -7.15 15.52 16.56
N ASN A 153 -7.17 16.39 15.55
CA ASN A 153 -5.98 17.13 15.13
C ASN A 153 -5.43 18.03 16.24
N GLU A 154 -4.24 17.71 16.75
CA GLU A 154 -3.68 18.36 17.94
C GLU A 154 -3.53 19.88 17.78
N MET A 155 -3.06 20.34 16.62
CA MET A 155 -2.85 21.76 16.37
C MET A 155 -4.19 22.52 16.28
N ALA A 156 -5.17 21.98 15.56
CA ALA A 156 -6.49 22.59 15.48
C ALA A 156 -7.20 22.62 16.85
N LEU A 157 -7.09 21.54 17.64
CA LEU A 157 -7.64 21.46 19.00
C LEU A 157 -6.93 22.43 19.96
N LYS A 158 -5.61 22.59 19.86
CA LYS A 158 -4.83 23.57 20.64
C LYS A 158 -5.27 25.00 20.30
N ASN A 159 -5.28 25.37 19.02
CA ASN A 159 -5.69 26.70 18.56
C ASN A 159 -7.15 26.99 18.95
N LYS A 160 -8.04 25.99 18.86
CA LYS A 160 -9.43 26.08 19.35
C LYS A 160 -9.49 26.37 20.85
N LYS A 161 -8.73 25.64 21.67
CA LYS A 161 -8.67 25.83 23.13
C LYS A 161 -8.16 27.23 23.49
N GLU A 162 -7.18 27.74 22.76
CA GLU A 162 -6.65 29.10 22.92
C GLU A 162 -7.72 30.16 22.62
N LEU A 163 -8.46 30.04 21.51
CA LEU A 163 -9.58 30.94 21.18
C LEU A 163 -10.74 30.88 22.19
N VAL A 164 -10.98 29.72 22.80
CA VAL A 164 -11.94 29.58 23.91
C VAL A 164 -11.43 30.29 25.17
N HIS A 165 -10.15 30.14 25.51
CA HIS A 165 -9.52 30.78 26.67
C HIS A 165 -9.51 32.32 26.54
N LEU A 166 -9.30 32.83 25.32
CA LEU A 166 -9.38 34.27 25.00
C LEU A 166 -10.83 34.82 24.98
N GLY A 167 -11.85 34.00 25.27
CA GLY A 167 -13.26 34.39 25.24
C GLY A 167 -13.86 34.59 23.84
N ILE A 168 -13.06 34.38 22.78
CA ILE A 168 -13.45 34.62 21.39
C ILE A 168 -14.38 33.52 20.86
N MET A 169 -14.21 32.28 21.33
CA MET A 169 -15.05 31.14 20.95
C MET A 169 -15.82 30.57 22.15
N LYS A 170 -17.13 30.38 22.02
CA LYS A 170 -17.93 29.64 23.01
C LYS A 170 -17.66 28.14 22.90
N ASN A 171 -17.34 27.48 24.02
CA ASN A 171 -17.13 26.04 24.05
C ASN A 171 -18.46 25.29 23.87
N ARG A 172 -18.70 24.73 22.67
CA ARG A 172 -19.84 23.82 22.43
C ARG A 172 -19.52 22.44 23.02
N ILE A 173 -19.91 22.23 24.28
CA ILE A 173 -19.89 20.90 24.92
C ILE A 173 -20.89 20.00 24.20
N ASP A 174 -20.43 18.86 23.67
CA ASP A 174 -21.28 17.82 23.06
C ASP A 174 -22.02 17.03 24.16
N THR A 175 -23.08 17.65 24.69
CA THR A 175 -23.99 17.05 25.68
C THR A 175 -24.60 15.74 25.21
N GLY A 176 -24.71 15.53 23.90
CA GLY A 176 -25.20 14.31 23.28
C GLY A 176 -24.30 13.08 23.49
N LYS A 177 -22.99 13.25 23.65
CA LYS A 177 -22.10 12.15 24.08
C LYS A 177 -22.29 11.80 25.55
N ILE A 178 -22.38 12.82 26.41
CA ILE A 178 -22.55 12.65 27.87
C ILE A 178 -23.86 11.90 28.18
N PHE A 179 -24.96 12.28 27.50
CA PHE A 179 -26.25 11.58 27.64
C PHE A 179 -26.21 10.13 27.14
N LYS A 180 -25.45 9.84 26.07
CA LYS A 180 -25.26 8.46 25.55
C LYS A 180 -24.42 7.61 26.51
N THR A 181 -23.41 8.17 27.15
CA THR A 181 -22.66 7.45 28.20
C THR A 181 -23.52 7.18 29.43
N LEU A 182 -24.35 8.14 29.86
CA LEU A 182 -25.30 7.95 30.96
C LEU A 182 -26.35 6.87 30.65
N THR A 183 -26.96 6.89 29.46
CA THR A 183 -27.92 5.84 29.06
C THR A 183 -27.26 4.47 28.92
N ALA A 184 -26.02 4.38 28.43
CA ALA A 184 -25.29 3.11 28.40
C ALA A 184 -25.04 2.53 29.81
N ILE A 185 -24.67 3.38 30.78
CA ILE A 185 -24.51 2.98 32.19
C ILE A 185 -25.84 2.48 32.77
N ILE A 186 -26.95 3.20 32.52
CA ILE A 186 -28.29 2.80 32.97
C ILE A 186 -28.69 1.43 32.39
N ILE A 187 -28.44 1.18 31.09
CA ILE A 187 -28.74 -0.11 30.45
C ILE A 187 -27.92 -1.25 31.08
N VAL A 188 -26.65 -1.01 31.42
CA VAL A 188 -25.82 -2.01 32.13
C VAL A 188 -26.38 -2.33 33.51
N ILE A 189 -26.83 -1.32 34.28
CA ILE A 189 -27.47 -1.52 35.59
C ILE A 189 -28.76 -2.36 35.45
N VAL A 190 -29.60 -2.06 34.45
CA VAL A 190 -30.83 -2.83 34.16
C VAL A 190 -30.51 -4.27 33.75
N MET A 191 -29.47 -4.52 32.96
CA MET A 191 -29.06 -5.88 32.60
C MET A 191 -28.53 -6.68 33.80
N ILE A 192 -27.84 -6.04 34.75
CA ILE A 192 -27.38 -6.69 35.99
C ILE A 192 -28.58 -7.09 36.86
N PHE A 193 -29.56 -6.21 37.02
CA PHE A 193 -30.81 -6.51 37.74
C PHE A 193 -31.63 -7.62 37.05
N GLY A 194 -31.80 -7.56 35.73
CA GLY A 194 -32.52 -8.59 34.98
C GLY A 194 -31.84 -9.97 35.01
N ALA A 195 -30.50 -10.01 35.04
CA ALA A 195 -29.75 -11.26 35.20
C ALA A 195 -29.88 -11.85 36.61
N PHE A 196 -30.02 -11.01 37.64
CA PHE A 196 -30.28 -11.44 39.02
C PHE A 196 -31.65 -12.11 39.16
N GLU A 197 -32.71 -11.49 38.61
CA GLU A 197 -34.06 -12.05 38.51
C GLU A 197 -34.08 -13.39 37.74
N ALA A 198 -33.49 -13.41 36.54
CA ALA A 198 -33.45 -14.62 35.69
C ALA A 198 -32.72 -15.81 36.35
N LYS A 199 -31.68 -15.54 37.15
CA LYS A 199 -30.93 -16.57 37.90
C LYS A 199 -31.79 -17.25 38.98
N ASN A 200 -32.72 -16.52 39.61
CA ASN A 200 -33.68 -17.10 40.55
C ASN A 200 -34.74 -17.95 39.83
N TYR A 201 -35.18 -17.52 38.64
CA TYR A 201 -36.22 -18.22 37.87
C TYR A 201 -35.76 -19.59 37.30
N ILE A 202 -34.53 -19.68 36.79
CA ILE A 202 -34.03 -20.85 36.06
C ILE A 202 -33.72 -22.07 36.97
N LYS A 203 -33.72 -21.91 38.30
CA LYS A 203 -33.45 -23.01 39.25
C LYS A 203 -34.52 -24.12 39.21
N ASN A 204 -35.72 -23.85 38.67
CA ASN A 204 -36.85 -24.78 38.63
C ASN A 204 -37.26 -25.22 37.21
N ARG A 205 -36.50 -26.13 36.57
CA ARG A 205 -37.00 -27.25 35.73
C ARG A 205 -35.85 -28.04 35.05
N LYS A 206 -35.87 -29.37 35.15
CA LYS A 206 -35.11 -30.33 34.31
C LYS A 206 -36.08 -31.36 33.73
N VAL A 207 -36.12 -31.54 32.41
CA VAL A 207 -36.54 -32.80 31.74
C VAL A 207 -35.72 -32.98 30.45
N SER A 208 -35.49 -34.23 30.06
CA SER A 208 -34.59 -34.72 29.00
C SER A 208 -35.30 -35.22 27.74
N ILE A 209 -34.55 -35.44 26.64
CA ILE A 209 -35.05 -36.07 25.39
C ILE A 209 -34.08 -37.19 24.92
N LYS A 210 -34.63 -38.31 24.42
CA LYS A 210 -33.93 -39.55 23.98
C LYS A 210 -33.59 -39.57 22.46
N LYS A 211 -32.80 -40.58 22.04
CA LYS A 211 -32.44 -40.98 20.65
C LYS A 211 -33.01 -42.40 20.35
N THR A 212 -32.90 -43.12 19.21
CA THR A 212 -32.05 -43.12 17.97
C THR A 212 -32.84 -43.90 16.86
N PRO A 213 -32.33 -44.84 16.00
CA PRO A 213 -31.25 -44.84 14.98
C PRO A 213 -31.64 -45.34 13.54
N SER A 214 -30.68 -45.29 12.60
CA SER A 214 -30.43 -46.26 11.48
C SER A 214 -31.21 -46.09 10.14
N LYS A 215 -30.76 -46.54 8.94
CA LYS A 215 -29.55 -47.32 8.50
C LYS A 215 -29.16 -47.11 6.99
N LYS A 216 -28.05 -47.74 6.55
CA LYS A 216 -27.22 -47.62 5.29
C LYS A 216 -27.77 -48.26 3.98
N ILE A 217 -27.19 -47.94 2.78
CA ILE A 217 -26.47 -48.83 1.76
C ILE A 217 -26.19 -48.11 0.38
N ILE A 218 -25.40 -48.59 -0.62
CA ILE A 218 -23.90 -48.69 -0.73
C ILE A 218 -23.32 -48.88 -2.20
N LYS A 219 -22.26 -48.12 -2.63
CA LYS A 219 -21.26 -48.32 -3.78
C LYS A 219 -21.76 -48.29 -5.26
N LYS A 220 -20.96 -48.18 -6.38
CA LYS A 220 -19.53 -48.46 -6.83
C LYS A 220 -19.04 -47.46 -7.93
N GLU A 221 -17.79 -46.92 -7.99
CA GLU A 221 -16.51 -47.32 -8.69
C GLU A 221 -16.43 -47.26 -10.27
N THR A 222 -15.75 -46.25 -10.89
CA THR A 222 -14.40 -46.23 -11.63
C THR A 222 -14.34 -46.81 -13.08
N PRO A 223 -13.41 -46.49 -14.04
CA PRO A 223 -11.94 -46.17 -13.94
C PRO A 223 -11.31 -45.12 -14.95
N LYS A 224 -10.00 -45.26 -15.29
CA LYS A 224 -9.03 -44.25 -15.84
C LYS A 224 -8.56 -44.45 -17.32
N SER A 225 -8.01 -43.40 -17.98
CA SER A 225 -6.96 -43.45 -19.07
C SER A 225 -6.49 -42.02 -19.45
N LYS A 226 -5.23 -41.54 -19.27
CA LYS A 226 -3.90 -41.70 -19.96
C LYS A 226 -3.58 -40.82 -21.21
N VAL A 227 -2.81 -39.74 -20.96
CA VAL A 227 -1.54 -39.27 -21.61
C VAL A 227 -1.35 -39.25 -23.16
N LYS A 228 -0.91 -38.10 -23.72
CA LYS A 228 0.36 -37.95 -24.53
C LYS A 228 0.66 -36.51 -25.03
N THR A 229 1.94 -36.12 -24.94
CA THR A 229 2.59 -34.98 -25.64
C THR A 229 3.43 -35.47 -26.82
N PRO A 230 3.83 -34.58 -27.76
CA PRO A 230 5.15 -34.72 -28.39
C PRO A 230 5.94 -33.40 -28.58
N ILE A 231 7.09 -33.34 -27.91
CA ILE A 231 8.45 -33.10 -28.45
C ILE A 231 8.71 -31.88 -29.39
N LYS A 232 9.66 -31.04 -28.93
CA LYS A 232 10.34 -29.96 -29.68
C LYS A 232 11.22 -30.51 -30.82
N LYS A 233 11.26 -29.85 -31.99
CA LYS A 233 12.33 -30.01 -32.98
C LYS A 233 13.44 -28.97 -32.75
N LYS A 234 14.69 -29.42 -32.58
CA LYS A 234 15.89 -28.56 -32.63
C LYS A 234 16.09 -28.03 -34.05
N LYS A 235 16.44 -26.75 -34.22
CA LYS A 235 16.82 -26.16 -35.51
C LYS A 235 18.34 -25.99 -35.56
N VAL A 236 18.93 -26.23 -36.72
CA VAL A 236 20.39 -26.19 -36.97
C VAL A 236 20.90 -24.75 -36.84
N VAL A 237 22.04 -24.57 -36.17
CA VAL A 237 22.68 -23.27 -35.98
C VAL A 237 23.40 -22.85 -37.26
N LYS A 238 22.87 -21.86 -37.97
CA LYS A 238 23.68 -21.04 -38.87
C LYS A 238 24.60 -20.15 -38.02
N GLN A 239 25.81 -19.84 -38.49
CA GLN A 239 26.60 -18.76 -37.90
C GLN A 239 25.81 -17.45 -38.04
N GLU A 240 25.37 -16.91 -36.91
CA GLU A 240 24.61 -15.66 -36.87
C GLU A 240 25.59 -14.49 -36.92
N ILE A 241 25.33 -13.54 -37.81
CA ILE A 241 26.13 -12.31 -37.99
C ILE A 241 25.42 -11.17 -37.25
N PHE A 242 26.18 -10.22 -36.69
CA PHE A 242 25.59 -9.05 -36.05
C PHE A 242 24.91 -8.15 -37.09
N ASN A 243 23.64 -7.79 -36.84
CA ASN A 243 22.84 -6.93 -37.73
C ASN A 243 22.55 -5.60 -37.05
N GLY A 244 23.47 -4.64 -37.18
CA GLY A 244 23.33 -3.31 -36.58
C GLY A 244 22.12 -2.53 -37.08
N SER A 245 21.71 -2.67 -38.34
CA SER A 245 20.51 -2.00 -38.87
C SER A 245 19.23 -2.46 -38.16
N GLU A 246 19.16 -3.74 -37.81
CA GLU A 246 18.03 -4.31 -37.10
C GLU A 246 17.99 -3.93 -35.61
N LEU A 247 19.15 -3.85 -34.95
CA LEU A 247 19.22 -3.29 -33.59
C LEU A 247 18.86 -1.80 -33.56
N GLN A 248 19.34 -1.00 -34.52
CA GLN A 248 19.01 0.42 -34.60
C GLN A 248 17.49 0.62 -34.78
N LYS A 249 16.85 -0.14 -35.68
CA LYS A 249 15.38 -0.17 -35.81
C LYS A 249 14.66 -0.61 -34.53
N ALA A 250 15.20 -1.57 -33.78
CA ALA A 250 14.63 -1.99 -32.50
C ALA A 250 14.71 -0.87 -31.45
N VAL A 251 15.84 -0.16 -31.39
CA VAL A 251 16.05 1.01 -30.53
C VAL A 251 15.09 2.14 -30.87
N ASP A 252 14.96 2.50 -32.15
CA ASP A 252 14.11 3.61 -32.59
C ASP A 252 12.62 3.32 -32.36
N ASN A 253 12.18 2.08 -32.58
CA ASN A 253 10.80 1.65 -32.34
C ASN A 253 10.52 1.27 -30.88
N LYS A 254 11.51 1.35 -29.98
CA LYS A 254 11.44 0.90 -28.58
C LYS A 254 10.96 -0.55 -28.41
N ASP A 255 11.44 -1.46 -29.27
CA ASP A 255 11.22 -2.91 -29.14
C ASP A 255 12.15 -3.51 -28.07
N PHE A 256 11.83 -3.26 -26.80
CA PHE A 256 12.67 -3.63 -25.67
C PHE A 256 13.00 -5.12 -25.60
N ASN A 257 12.10 -6.02 -26.04
CA ASN A 257 12.38 -7.46 -26.06
C ASN A 257 13.50 -7.77 -27.04
N LYS A 258 13.47 -7.16 -28.23
CA LYS A 258 14.50 -7.35 -29.25
C LYS A 258 15.81 -6.66 -28.88
N ILE A 259 15.76 -5.47 -28.29
CA ILE A 259 16.95 -4.79 -27.74
C ILE A 259 17.63 -5.68 -26.67
N TYR A 260 16.84 -6.27 -25.78
CA TYR A 260 17.31 -7.22 -24.76
C TYR A 260 17.96 -8.48 -25.37
N GLU A 261 17.32 -9.10 -26.35
CA GLU A 261 17.86 -10.27 -27.05
C GLU A 261 19.20 -9.97 -27.74
N TYR A 262 19.36 -8.76 -28.27
CA TYR A 262 20.61 -8.31 -28.85
C TYR A 262 21.70 -8.06 -27.78
N GLU A 263 21.38 -7.36 -26.69
CA GLU A 263 22.33 -7.09 -25.61
C GLU A 263 22.89 -8.40 -25.02
N GLU A 264 22.00 -9.33 -24.65
CA GLU A 264 22.38 -10.62 -24.06
C GLU A 264 23.26 -11.49 -24.97
N LYS A 265 23.04 -11.40 -26.28
CA LYS A 265 23.74 -12.22 -27.27
C LYS A 265 25.09 -11.65 -27.68
N TRP A 266 25.23 -10.32 -27.65
CA TRP A 266 26.31 -9.62 -28.34
C TRP A 266 27.25 -8.79 -27.44
N LYS A 267 26.85 -8.38 -26.24
CA LYS A 267 27.68 -7.48 -25.39
C LYS A 267 29.11 -7.96 -25.12
N ASP A 268 29.29 -9.26 -24.91
CA ASP A 268 30.59 -9.87 -24.59
C ASP A 268 31.34 -10.37 -25.83
N LYS A 269 30.87 -10.05 -27.05
CA LYS A 269 31.48 -10.49 -28.30
C LYS A 269 32.60 -9.55 -28.73
N SER A 270 33.83 -10.00 -28.48
CA SER A 270 35.07 -9.32 -28.89
C SER A 270 35.12 -8.96 -30.38
N SER A 271 34.47 -9.78 -31.23
CA SER A 271 34.41 -9.65 -32.69
C SER A 271 33.59 -8.47 -33.24
N LEU A 272 32.89 -7.70 -32.40
CA LEU A 272 32.11 -6.54 -32.85
C LEU A 272 33.00 -5.38 -33.28
N GLY A 273 32.61 -4.70 -34.37
CA GLY A 273 33.24 -3.44 -34.79
C GLY A 273 32.98 -2.31 -33.79
N VAL A 274 33.72 -1.21 -33.91
CA VAL A 274 33.58 -0.05 -33.00
C VAL A 274 32.15 0.52 -33.04
N ASN A 275 31.59 0.68 -34.24
CA ASN A 275 30.23 1.19 -34.42
C ASN A 275 29.17 0.28 -33.81
N ASP A 276 29.34 -1.05 -33.92
CA ASP A 276 28.43 -2.04 -33.34
C ASP A 276 28.46 -2.03 -31.81
N LYS A 277 29.66 -1.86 -31.22
CA LYS A 277 29.86 -1.69 -29.77
C LYS A 277 29.19 -0.42 -29.25
N VAL A 278 29.30 0.70 -29.97
CA VAL A 278 28.60 1.96 -29.64
C VAL A 278 27.09 1.77 -29.70
N LEU A 279 26.57 1.07 -30.72
CA LEU A 279 25.14 0.78 -30.83
C LEU A 279 24.63 -0.14 -29.70
N ILE A 280 25.42 -1.14 -29.28
CA ILE A 280 25.11 -1.98 -28.11
C ILE A 280 25.14 -1.15 -26.81
N SER A 281 26.06 -0.19 -26.66
CA SER A 281 26.05 0.73 -25.51
C SER A 281 24.76 1.57 -25.48
N LYS A 282 24.36 2.16 -26.61
CA LYS A 282 23.09 2.91 -26.73
C LYS A 282 21.87 2.03 -26.43
N ALA A 283 21.89 0.76 -26.87
CA ALA A 283 20.87 -0.22 -26.53
C ALA A 283 20.81 -0.51 -25.02
N LEU A 284 21.95 -0.61 -24.34
CA LEU A 284 22.05 -0.78 -22.89
C LEU A 284 21.54 0.46 -22.12
N ASP A 285 21.82 1.67 -22.60
CA ASP A 285 21.30 2.92 -22.02
C ASP A 285 19.76 2.96 -22.10
N VAL A 286 19.18 2.50 -23.22
CA VAL A 286 17.72 2.36 -23.39
C VAL A 286 17.15 1.26 -22.49
N LEU A 287 17.85 0.14 -22.32
CA LEU A 287 17.43 -0.96 -21.43
C LEU A 287 17.43 -0.55 -19.95
N THR A 288 18.45 0.18 -19.48
CA THR A 288 18.60 0.64 -18.09
C THR A 288 17.67 1.80 -17.71
N SER A 289 17.11 2.50 -18.70
CA SER A 289 16.16 3.61 -18.50
C SER A 289 14.70 3.20 -18.78
N ASP A 290 14.27 3.28 -20.04
CA ASP A 290 12.90 2.96 -20.45
C ASP A 290 12.61 1.45 -20.38
N GLY A 291 13.60 0.61 -20.68
CA GLY A 291 13.47 -0.85 -20.67
C GLY A 291 13.11 -1.41 -19.30
N VAL A 292 13.73 -0.92 -18.22
CA VAL A 292 13.38 -1.28 -16.83
C VAL A 292 11.90 -1.00 -16.57
N GLN A 293 11.41 0.18 -16.96
CA GLN A 293 10.01 0.57 -16.75
C GLN A 293 9.04 -0.30 -17.57
N TYR A 294 9.40 -0.60 -18.82
CA TYR A 294 8.63 -1.50 -19.70
C TYR A 294 8.56 -2.93 -19.12
N PHE A 295 9.70 -3.52 -18.76
CA PHE A 295 9.76 -4.89 -18.25
C PHE A 295 9.14 -5.02 -16.86
N TYR A 296 9.30 -4.02 -15.99
CA TYR A 296 8.59 -3.94 -14.72
C TYR A 296 7.08 -3.98 -14.97
N LYS A 297 6.54 -3.03 -15.73
CA LYS A 297 5.11 -2.91 -16.04
C LYS A 297 4.55 -4.16 -16.70
N ASN A 298 5.28 -4.77 -17.63
CA ASN A 298 4.86 -6.02 -18.28
C ASN A 298 4.85 -7.19 -17.29
N GLY A 299 5.90 -7.31 -16.47
CA GLY A 299 6.05 -8.41 -15.53
C GLY A 299 5.02 -8.37 -14.40
N THR A 300 4.77 -7.19 -13.84
CA THR A 300 3.70 -7.02 -12.87
C THR A 300 2.32 -7.24 -13.53
N ASN A 301 2.11 -6.89 -14.81
CA ASN A 301 0.80 -7.06 -15.47
C ASN A 301 0.46 -8.54 -15.62
N LEU A 302 1.47 -9.36 -15.91
CA LEU A 302 1.33 -10.81 -15.99
C LEU A 302 1.03 -11.41 -14.60
N ILE A 303 1.70 -10.94 -13.54
CA ILE A 303 1.41 -11.33 -12.14
C ILE A 303 -0.04 -10.99 -11.74
N GLN A 304 -0.55 -9.79 -12.07
CA GLN A 304 -1.96 -9.42 -11.82
C GLN A 304 -2.94 -10.40 -12.49
N ASN A 305 -2.62 -10.82 -13.71
CA ASN A 305 -3.38 -11.79 -14.50
C ASN A 305 -3.09 -13.26 -14.09
N LYS A 306 -2.31 -13.48 -13.02
CA LYS A 306 -1.88 -14.78 -12.49
C LYS A 306 -0.94 -15.58 -13.41
N ASP A 307 -0.41 -14.99 -14.47
CA ASP A 307 0.74 -15.52 -15.18
C ASP A 307 2.02 -15.18 -14.42
N TYR A 308 2.24 -15.89 -13.32
CA TYR A 308 3.42 -15.71 -12.48
C TYR A 308 4.71 -16.13 -13.19
N GLU A 309 4.65 -17.05 -14.17
CA GLU A 309 5.83 -17.47 -14.92
C GLU A 309 6.24 -16.39 -15.94
N GLY A 310 5.33 -15.94 -16.81
CA GLY A 310 5.60 -14.83 -17.73
C GLY A 310 5.96 -13.53 -17.00
N GLY A 311 5.32 -13.29 -15.85
CA GLY A 311 5.63 -12.17 -14.95
C GLY A 311 7.05 -12.22 -14.42
N LYS A 312 7.47 -13.37 -13.86
CA LYS A 312 8.84 -13.64 -13.42
C LYS A 312 9.85 -13.43 -14.55
N GLN A 313 9.62 -14.00 -15.74
CA GLN A 313 10.53 -13.86 -16.87
C GLN A 313 10.73 -12.38 -17.27
N SER A 314 9.67 -11.58 -17.26
CA SER A 314 9.76 -10.14 -17.54
C SER A 314 10.48 -9.37 -16.41
N LEU A 315 10.16 -9.67 -15.15
CA LEU A 315 10.80 -9.02 -14.01
C LEU A 315 12.29 -9.37 -13.86
N LEU A 316 12.73 -10.54 -14.31
CA LEU A 316 14.16 -10.88 -14.37
C LEU A 316 14.91 -9.97 -15.34
N LYS A 317 14.31 -9.62 -16.48
CA LYS A 317 14.85 -8.58 -17.39
C LYS A 317 14.88 -7.22 -16.68
N ALA A 318 13.79 -6.82 -16.01
CA ALA A 318 13.75 -5.56 -15.27
C ALA A 318 14.82 -5.47 -14.18
N TYR A 319 15.03 -6.54 -13.42
CA TYR A 319 16.02 -6.64 -12.34
C TYR A 319 17.44 -6.49 -12.85
N LYS A 320 17.76 -7.11 -13.99
CA LYS A 320 19.09 -7.14 -14.60
C LYS A 320 19.65 -5.77 -14.93
N TYR A 321 18.81 -4.86 -15.42
CA TYR A 321 19.20 -3.48 -15.76
C TYR A 321 18.70 -2.45 -14.73
N GLY A 322 18.02 -2.91 -13.68
CA GLY A 322 17.22 -2.09 -12.78
C GLY A 322 17.93 -1.53 -11.56
N GLU A 323 19.18 -1.89 -11.28
CA GLU A 323 19.83 -1.58 -9.98
C GLU A 323 19.84 -0.09 -9.60
N LYS A 324 20.00 0.80 -10.60
CA LYS A 324 19.98 2.27 -10.40
C LYS A 324 18.59 2.90 -10.52
N SER A 325 17.54 2.10 -10.78
CA SER A 325 16.17 2.58 -10.97
C SER A 325 15.45 2.75 -9.64
N TYR A 326 14.59 3.76 -9.55
CA TYR A 326 13.68 3.95 -8.42
C TYR A 326 12.68 2.78 -8.24
N LEU A 327 12.52 1.93 -9.26
CA LEU A 327 11.69 0.72 -9.24
C LEU A 327 12.41 -0.52 -8.67
N TYR A 328 13.69 -0.44 -8.31
CA TYR A 328 14.49 -1.64 -8.02
C TYR A 328 13.99 -2.44 -6.80
N SER A 329 13.54 -1.74 -5.76
CA SER A 329 12.92 -2.34 -4.57
C SER A 329 11.62 -3.07 -4.92
N ASP A 330 10.72 -2.44 -5.70
CA ASP A 330 9.50 -3.06 -6.22
C ASP A 330 9.82 -4.30 -7.05
N ILE A 331 10.79 -4.21 -7.98
CA ILE A 331 11.18 -5.32 -8.86
C ILE A 331 11.63 -6.53 -8.04
N ILE A 332 12.46 -6.33 -7.01
CA ILE A 332 12.92 -7.39 -6.11
C ILE A 332 11.76 -8.01 -5.33
N TYR A 333 10.85 -7.19 -4.80
CA TYR A 333 9.65 -7.67 -4.10
C TYR A 333 8.74 -8.49 -5.01
N PHE A 334 8.41 -7.99 -6.20
CA PHE A 334 7.53 -8.70 -7.14
C PHE A 334 8.20 -9.96 -7.74
N LEU A 335 9.53 -10.00 -7.86
CA LEU A 335 10.24 -11.25 -8.15
C LEU A 335 10.03 -12.28 -7.03
N ALA A 336 10.20 -11.90 -5.77
CA ALA A 336 9.99 -12.79 -4.63
C ALA A 336 8.55 -13.33 -4.56
N GLU A 337 7.55 -12.47 -4.84
CA GLU A 337 6.15 -12.86 -5.00
C GLU A 337 5.96 -13.83 -6.18
N ALA A 338 6.55 -13.56 -7.35
CA ALA A 338 6.44 -14.44 -8.51
C ALA A 338 7.05 -15.83 -8.25
N TYR A 339 8.28 -15.89 -7.73
CA TYR A 339 8.95 -17.14 -7.36
C TYR A 339 8.11 -17.96 -6.35
N LYS A 340 7.59 -17.30 -5.29
CA LYS A 340 6.69 -17.91 -4.30
C LYS A 340 5.45 -18.53 -4.94
N ASN A 341 4.79 -17.82 -5.85
CA ASN A 341 3.59 -18.31 -6.54
C ASN A 341 3.91 -19.37 -7.63
N THR A 342 5.16 -19.48 -8.09
CA THR A 342 5.64 -20.60 -8.92
C THR A 342 6.17 -21.80 -8.12
N ASN A 343 5.97 -21.82 -6.79
CA ASN A 343 6.47 -22.84 -5.86
C ASN A 343 8.01 -22.98 -5.77
N ASP A 344 8.75 -21.96 -6.19
CA ASP A 344 10.20 -21.88 -6.02
C ASP A 344 10.53 -21.14 -4.72
N ALA A 345 10.43 -21.87 -3.61
CA ALA A 345 10.64 -21.33 -2.27
C ALA A 345 12.08 -20.82 -2.06
N GLN A 346 13.08 -21.44 -2.70
CA GLN A 346 14.48 -21.05 -2.54
C GLN A 346 14.72 -19.66 -3.12
N ASN A 347 14.30 -19.40 -4.36
CA ASN A 347 14.48 -18.08 -4.96
C ASN A 347 13.55 -17.04 -4.32
N ALA A 348 12.35 -17.43 -3.87
CA ALA A 348 11.50 -16.54 -3.08
C ALA A 348 12.21 -16.05 -1.80
N ILE A 349 12.79 -16.97 -1.01
CA ILE A 349 13.57 -16.63 0.18
C ILE A 349 14.77 -15.73 -0.18
N ASN A 350 15.50 -16.04 -1.26
CA ASN A 350 16.65 -15.25 -1.72
C ASN A 350 16.26 -13.79 -2.00
N TYR A 351 15.21 -13.55 -2.81
CA TYR A 351 14.78 -12.20 -3.17
C TYR A 351 14.10 -11.44 -2.02
N TYR A 352 13.31 -12.10 -1.16
CA TYR A 352 12.80 -11.44 0.05
C TYR A 352 13.96 -11.05 1.01
N SER A 353 14.96 -11.92 1.20
CA SER A 353 16.11 -11.63 2.05
C SER A 353 16.94 -10.46 1.51
N MET A 354 17.08 -10.39 0.18
CA MET A 354 17.72 -9.26 -0.49
C MET A 354 16.93 -7.95 -0.28
N TYR A 355 15.59 -8.01 -0.27
CA TYR A 355 14.77 -6.84 0.06
C TYR A 355 14.99 -6.40 1.51
N ASP A 356 14.87 -7.32 2.46
CA ASP A 356 15.05 -7.09 3.91
C ASP A 356 16.40 -6.43 4.22
N GLN A 357 17.45 -6.85 3.51
CA GLN A 357 18.81 -6.32 3.67
C GLN A 357 19.02 -4.95 3.00
N LYS A 358 18.53 -4.75 1.76
CA LYS A 358 18.80 -3.52 0.98
C LYS A 358 17.79 -2.40 1.22
N PHE A 359 16.55 -2.72 1.60
CA PHE A 359 15.42 -1.79 1.70
C PHE A 359 14.65 -1.98 3.01
N SER A 360 15.35 -2.25 4.11
CA SER A 360 14.75 -2.35 5.44
C SER A 360 13.89 -1.11 5.73
N LYS A 361 12.66 -1.30 6.24
CA LYS A 361 11.63 -0.25 6.42
C LYS A 361 11.05 0.34 5.11
N GLY A 362 11.30 -0.29 3.96
CA GLY A 362 10.65 0.02 2.69
C GLY A 362 9.18 -0.42 2.66
N SER A 363 8.46 0.01 1.62
CA SER A 363 7.00 -0.15 1.45
C SER A 363 6.45 -1.57 1.60
N TYR A 364 7.28 -2.60 1.50
CA TYR A 364 6.87 -4.01 1.60
C TYR A 364 7.48 -4.76 2.79
N GLU A 365 8.28 -4.10 3.66
CA GLU A 365 9.06 -4.76 4.72
C GLU A 365 8.22 -5.68 5.62
N GLU A 366 7.03 -5.24 6.07
CA GLU A 366 6.14 -6.08 6.89
C GLU A 366 5.74 -7.38 6.17
N THR A 367 5.42 -7.28 4.88
CA THR A 367 5.03 -8.42 4.03
C THR A 367 6.23 -9.32 3.72
N VAL A 368 7.40 -8.73 3.51
CA VAL A 368 8.69 -9.42 3.28
C VAL A 368 9.06 -10.25 4.50
N LEU A 369 9.05 -9.64 5.70
CA LEU A 369 9.31 -10.32 6.98
C LEU A 369 8.32 -11.46 7.24
N TYR A 370 7.02 -11.22 6.99
CA TYR A 370 6.01 -12.27 7.11
C TYR A 370 6.27 -13.43 6.16
N ASN A 371 6.48 -13.17 4.87
CA ASN A 371 6.78 -14.21 3.89
C ASN A 371 8.07 -14.98 4.24
N LEU A 372 9.11 -14.29 4.71
CA LEU A 372 10.36 -14.92 5.17
C LEU A 372 10.14 -15.84 6.36
N ALA A 373 9.37 -15.41 7.37
CA ALA A 373 9.01 -16.26 8.50
C ALA A 373 8.24 -17.51 8.06
N ILE A 374 7.21 -17.35 7.22
CA ILE A 374 6.39 -18.46 6.73
C ILE A 374 7.17 -19.44 5.85
N LEU A 375 8.01 -18.94 4.94
CA LEU A 375 8.80 -19.79 4.03
C LEU A 375 9.92 -20.54 4.76
N ASN A 376 10.49 -19.96 5.82
CA ASN A 376 11.53 -20.63 6.61
C ASN A 376 10.97 -21.56 7.70
N LYS A 377 9.68 -21.49 8.08
CA LYS A 377 9.13 -22.17 9.27
C LYS A 377 9.40 -23.68 9.38
N ASP A 378 9.51 -24.36 8.23
CA ASP A 378 9.76 -25.81 8.13
C ASP A 378 11.08 -26.12 7.39
N VAL A 379 11.91 -25.09 7.12
CA VAL A 379 13.22 -25.19 6.43
C VAL A 379 14.36 -24.81 7.38
N ASN A 380 14.21 -23.69 8.09
CA ASN A 380 15.14 -23.18 9.10
C ASN A 380 14.34 -22.40 10.16
N ILE A 381 13.97 -23.09 11.24
CA ILE A 381 13.11 -22.51 12.29
C ILE A 381 13.76 -21.31 12.99
N GLU A 382 15.08 -21.27 13.13
CA GLU A 382 15.79 -20.14 13.74
C GLU A 382 15.77 -18.89 12.86
N ALA A 383 15.91 -19.05 11.54
CA ALA A 383 15.67 -17.96 10.60
C ALA A 383 14.20 -17.50 10.64
N ALA A 384 13.25 -18.44 10.69
CA ALA A 384 11.82 -18.11 10.79
C ALA A 384 11.50 -17.30 12.05
N LYS A 385 11.98 -17.75 13.22
CA LYS A 385 11.90 -17.05 14.51
C LYS A 385 12.51 -15.66 14.43
N ARG A 386 13.69 -15.50 13.81
CA ARG A 386 14.34 -14.20 13.66
C ARG A 386 13.46 -13.21 12.87
N TYR A 387 12.90 -13.62 11.73
CA TYR A 387 12.04 -12.75 10.93
C TYR A 387 10.68 -12.49 11.59
N ALA A 388 10.10 -13.48 12.25
CA ALA A 388 8.87 -13.35 13.03
C ALA A 388 9.03 -12.33 14.18
N ASN A 389 10.10 -12.46 14.97
CA ASN A 389 10.42 -11.49 16.03
C ASN A 389 10.76 -10.10 15.46
N LYS A 390 11.51 -10.01 14.34
CA LYS A 390 11.79 -8.71 13.68
C LYS A 390 10.49 -8.01 13.25
N LEU A 391 9.52 -8.76 12.72
CA LEU A 391 8.18 -8.25 12.36
C LEU A 391 7.44 -7.74 13.60
N SER A 392 7.26 -8.59 14.63
CA SER A 392 6.48 -8.23 15.81
C SER A 392 7.09 -7.08 16.63
N ASN A 393 8.43 -7.01 16.71
CA ASN A 393 9.12 -5.95 17.46
C ASN A 393 9.17 -4.63 16.69
N SER A 394 9.36 -4.65 15.37
CA SER A 394 9.49 -3.44 14.55
C SER A 394 8.13 -2.86 14.14
N TYR A 395 7.12 -3.73 14.00
CA TYR A 395 5.78 -3.40 13.51
C TYR A 395 4.71 -4.08 14.39
N PRO A 396 4.56 -3.70 15.67
CA PRO A 396 3.64 -4.38 16.60
C PRO A 396 2.17 -4.35 16.13
N GLU A 397 1.74 -3.24 15.51
CA GLU A 397 0.39 -3.09 14.94
C GLU A 397 0.21 -3.77 13.57
N SER A 398 1.23 -4.48 13.06
CA SER A 398 1.16 -5.15 11.76
C SER A 398 0.03 -6.16 11.71
N ILE A 399 -0.75 -6.12 10.63
CA ILE A 399 -1.75 -7.14 10.31
C ILE A 399 -1.16 -8.55 10.12
N TYR A 400 0.15 -8.64 9.94
CA TYR A 400 0.88 -9.88 9.77
C TYR A 400 1.28 -10.53 11.11
N ASN A 401 1.17 -9.83 12.24
CA ASN A 401 1.25 -10.41 13.59
C ASN A 401 -0.03 -11.23 13.88
N ASN A 402 -0.09 -12.41 13.26
CA ASN A 402 -1.20 -13.36 13.37
C ASN A 402 -0.72 -14.68 13.99
N SER A 403 -1.64 -15.64 14.16
CA SER A 403 -1.34 -16.93 14.79
C SER A 403 -0.14 -17.64 14.18
N ASN A 404 0.08 -17.60 12.86
CA ASN A 404 1.24 -18.25 12.25
C ASN A 404 2.57 -17.66 12.76
N ILE A 405 2.63 -16.34 12.97
CA ILE A 405 3.80 -15.65 13.51
C ILE A 405 3.97 -15.95 15.01
N SER A 406 2.88 -15.93 15.77
CA SER A 406 2.89 -16.34 17.19
C SER A 406 3.33 -17.81 17.35
N ASP A 407 2.86 -18.72 16.51
CA ASP A 407 3.23 -20.13 16.52
C ASP A 407 4.71 -20.31 16.16
N ILE A 408 5.24 -19.56 15.18
CA ILE A 408 6.67 -19.59 14.83
C ILE A 408 7.55 -19.09 15.98
N ILE A 409 7.13 -18.03 16.69
CA ILE A 409 7.87 -17.47 17.85
C ILE A 409 7.90 -18.47 19.02
N ASN A 410 6.83 -19.25 19.22
CA ASN A 410 6.67 -20.18 20.35
C ASN A 410 7.03 -21.65 20.05
N ARG A 411 7.45 -21.98 18.82
CA ARG A 411 8.15 -23.24 18.49
C ARG A 411 9.62 -23.19 18.97
#